data_AF-A0A9D7D6X2-F1
#
_entry.id   AF-A0A9D7D6X2-F1
#
_cell.length_a   1.000
_cell.length_b   1.000
_cell.length_c   1.000
_cell.angle_alpha   90.00
_cell.angle_beta   90.00
_cell.angle_gamma   90.00
#
_symmetry.space_group_name_H-M   'P 1'
#
loop_
_entity.id
_entity.type
_entity.pdbx_description
1 polymer ?
#
loop_
_entity_poly.entity_id
_entity_poly.type
_entity_poly.pdbx_seq_one_letter_code
_entity_poly.pdbx_strand_id
1 'polypeptide(L)'
;MMLTVGAAELPSLAAEVEAEARTLSAQTEVTPEFLANIQDFSQDSEQLSASLRALGVVQDLPCIFHGISEDALVHMHELQEADTATEREMAFSALRALLDDAILIAPMAASAVAEAQVAAHE
;
A
#
# COMPACT_ATOMS: atom_id res chain seq x y z
N MET A 1 -9.35 -17.43 -6.45
CA MET A 1 -10.60 -16.75 -6.04
C MET A 1 -10.18 -15.52 -5.26
N MET A 2 -10.23 -14.33 -5.86
CA MET A 2 -10.00 -13.08 -5.11
C MET A 2 -11.24 -12.85 -4.24
N LEU A 3 -11.05 -12.82 -2.92
CA LEU A 3 -12.08 -12.39 -1.99
C LEU A 3 -12.33 -10.91 -2.26
N THR A 4 -13.52 -10.59 -2.78
CA THR A 4 -14.01 -9.22 -2.84
C THR A 4 -14.22 -8.76 -1.41
N VAL A 5 -13.34 -7.88 -0.92
CA VAL A 5 -13.52 -7.19 0.36
C VAL A 5 -14.84 -6.42 0.26
N GLY A 6 -15.75 -6.68 1.19
CA GLY A 6 -17.03 -6.00 1.23
C GLY A 6 -16.81 -4.51 1.49
N ALA A 7 -17.69 -3.63 1.00
CA ALA A 7 -17.56 -2.19 1.21
C ALA A 7 -17.39 -1.82 2.71
N ALA A 8 -17.97 -2.60 3.62
CA ALA A 8 -17.88 -2.42 5.07
C ALA A 8 -16.48 -2.73 5.66
N GLU A 9 -15.65 -3.51 4.95
CA GLU A 9 -14.32 -3.94 5.39
C GLU A 9 -13.21 -3.03 4.84
N LEU A 10 -13.53 -2.14 3.89
CA LEU A 10 -12.55 -1.25 3.27
C LEU A 10 -11.85 -0.27 4.23
N PRO A 11 -12.51 0.30 5.25
CA PRO A 11 -11.80 1.10 6.25
C PRO A 11 -10.77 0.27 7.04
N SER A 12 -11.05 -1.02 7.26
CA SER A 12 -10.11 -1.93 7.91
C SER A 12 -8.92 -2.23 7.00
N LEU A 13 -9.16 -2.51 5.71
CA LEU A 13 -8.09 -2.72 4.74
C LEU A 13 -7.17 -1.49 4.61
N ALA A 14 -7.74 -0.28 4.59
CA ALA A 14 -6.94 0.95 4.60
C ALA A 14 -6.08 1.08 5.88
N ALA A 15 -6.61 0.69 7.04
CA ALA A 15 -5.86 0.68 8.29
C ALA A 15 -4.76 -0.41 8.31
N GLU A 16 -4.99 -1.55 7.67
CA GLU A 16 -4.01 -2.63 7.49
C GLU A 16 -2.84 -2.14 6.64
N VAL A 17 -3.10 -1.57 5.46
CA VAL A 17 -2.07 -0.95 4.59
C VAL A 17 -1.24 0.09 5.35
N GLU A 18 -1.86 0.94 6.17
CA GLU A 18 -1.14 1.90 7.01
C GLU A 18 -0.23 1.19 8.03
N ALA A 19 -0.76 0.19 8.74
CA ALA A 19 -0.03 -0.53 9.78
C ALA A 19 1.16 -1.32 9.22
N GLU A 20 0.99 -1.93 8.04
CA GLU A 20 2.05 -2.59 7.29
C GLU A 20 3.12 -1.60 6.86
N ALA A 21 2.73 -0.45 6.30
CA ALA A 21 3.68 0.58 5.91
C ALA A 21 4.52 1.07 7.10
N ARG A 22 3.89 1.27 8.27
CA ARG A 22 4.59 1.61 9.53
C ARG A 22 5.54 0.51 9.99
N THR A 23 5.13 -0.75 9.85
CA THR A 23 5.92 -1.90 10.26
C THR A 23 7.14 -2.07 9.38
N LEU A 24 6.98 -1.91 8.06
CA LEU A 24 8.03 -1.98 7.07
C LEU A 24 9.00 -0.80 7.20
N SER A 25 8.52 0.43 7.42
CA SER A 25 9.39 1.62 7.51
C SER A 25 10.30 1.60 8.74
N ALA A 26 9.89 0.92 9.80
CA ALA A 26 10.68 0.68 11.00
C ALA A 26 11.79 -0.37 10.82
N GLN A 27 11.76 -1.18 9.76
CA GLN A 27 12.80 -2.16 9.48
C GLN A 27 14.09 -1.47 9.04
N THR A 28 15.22 -2.08 9.37
CA THR A 28 16.56 -1.57 9.01
C THR A 28 17.41 -2.59 8.27
N GLU A 29 16.93 -3.83 8.14
CA GLU A 29 17.66 -4.94 7.54
C GLU A 29 16.83 -5.61 6.46
N VAL A 30 17.48 -5.99 5.36
CA VAL A 30 16.84 -6.73 4.27
C VAL A 30 16.91 -8.21 4.60
N THR A 31 15.78 -8.78 4.98
CA THR A 31 15.62 -10.21 5.29
C THR A 31 14.61 -10.84 4.32
N PRO A 32 14.56 -12.18 4.19
CA PRO A 32 13.53 -12.85 3.41
C PRO A 32 12.10 -12.52 3.91
N GLU A 33 11.92 -12.38 5.22
CA GLU A 33 10.65 -11.97 5.83
C GLU A 33 10.29 -10.53 5.46
N PHE A 34 11.26 -9.61 5.47
CA PHE A 34 11.04 -8.24 5.03
C PHE A 34 10.57 -8.17 3.58
N LEU A 35 11.21 -8.93 2.67
CA LEU A 35 10.81 -9.00 1.26
C LEU A 35 9.41 -9.59 1.08
N ALA A 36 9.06 -10.63 1.84
CA ALA A 36 7.71 -11.20 1.83
C ALA A 36 6.68 -10.16 2.28
N ASN A 37 6.96 -9.42 3.36
CA ASN A 37 6.06 -8.39 3.87
C ASN A 37 5.88 -7.21 2.89
N ILE A 38 6.89 -6.86 2.07
CA ILE A 38 6.72 -5.87 0.99
C ILE A 38 5.77 -6.40 -0.09
N GLN A 39 5.86 -7.70 -0.41
CA GLN A 39 4.97 -8.34 -1.37
C GLN A 39 3.53 -8.44 -0.85
N ASP A 40 3.32 -8.67 0.44
CA ASP A 40 2.00 -8.65 1.06
C ASP A 40 1.42 -7.22 1.04
N PHE A 41 2.22 -6.23 1.46
CA PHE A 41 1.84 -4.81 1.38
C PHE A 41 1.46 -4.35 -0.03
N SER A 42 2.19 -4.82 -1.04
CA SER A 42 1.85 -4.54 -2.45
C SER A 42 0.49 -5.14 -2.84
N GLN A 43 0.20 -6.36 -2.41
CA GLN A 43 -1.08 -7.02 -2.69
C GLN A 43 -2.25 -6.30 -2.02
N ASP A 44 -2.10 -5.92 -0.76
CA ASP A 44 -3.13 -5.23 0.01
C ASP A 44 -3.38 -3.81 -0.54
N SER A 45 -2.32 -3.12 -0.98
CA SER A 45 -2.43 -1.85 -1.70
C SER A 45 -3.19 -1.99 -3.02
N GLU A 46 -2.94 -3.03 -3.81
CA GLU A 46 -3.69 -3.28 -5.05
C GLU A 46 -5.14 -3.67 -4.76
N GLN A 47 -5.39 -4.48 -3.72
CA GLN A 47 -6.73 -4.84 -3.31
C GLN A 47 -7.53 -3.60 -2.87
N LEU A 48 -6.90 -2.67 -2.15
CA LEU A 48 -7.50 -1.41 -1.74
C LEU A 48 -7.80 -0.54 -2.96
N SER A 49 -6.84 -0.41 -3.90
CA SER A 49 -7.03 0.26 -5.19
C SER A 49 -8.27 -0.27 -5.93
N ALA A 50 -8.32 -1.58 -6.18
CA ALA A 50 -9.40 -2.22 -6.91
C ALA A 50 -10.76 -2.00 -6.21
N SER A 51 -10.78 -2.07 -4.89
CA SER A 51 -12.01 -1.92 -4.12
C SER A 51 -12.51 -0.47 -4.06
N LEU A 52 -11.61 0.51 -3.96
CA LEU A 52 -11.96 1.93 -4.06
C LEU A 52 -12.54 2.26 -5.44
N ARG A 53 -11.98 1.70 -6.53
CA ARG A 53 -12.56 1.81 -7.88
C ARG A 53 -13.96 1.19 -7.94
N ALA A 54 -14.13 0.01 -7.37
CA ALA A 54 -15.42 -0.68 -7.36
C ALA A 54 -16.49 0.09 -6.58
N LEU A 55 -16.10 0.80 -5.51
CA LEU A 55 -16.98 1.68 -4.74
C LEU A 55 -17.30 3.00 -5.47
N GLY A 56 -16.61 3.31 -6.57
CA GLY A 56 -16.81 4.54 -7.32
C GLY A 56 -16.13 5.77 -6.70
N VAL A 57 -15.08 5.57 -5.89
CA VAL A 57 -14.27 6.68 -5.39
C VAL A 57 -13.58 7.36 -6.57
N VAL A 58 -14.04 8.57 -6.91
CA VAL A 58 -13.58 9.34 -8.09
C VAL A 58 -12.33 10.18 -7.85
N GLN A 59 -11.85 10.24 -6.60
CA GLN A 59 -10.59 10.89 -6.25
C GLN A 59 -9.42 10.08 -6.83
N ASP A 60 -8.21 10.66 -6.90
CA ASP A 60 -7.02 9.96 -7.43
C ASP A 60 -6.57 8.77 -6.57
N LEU A 61 -7.18 8.55 -5.40
CA LEU A 61 -6.83 7.50 -4.44
C LEU A 61 -6.69 6.10 -5.06
N PRO A 62 -7.63 5.59 -5.88
CA PRO A 62 -7.46 4.26 -6.47
C PRO A 62 -6.32 4.19 -7.51
N CYS A 63 -5.91 5.31 -8.09
CA CYS A 63 -4.72 5.36 -8.95
C CYS A 63 -3.44 5.43 -8.10
N ILE A 64 -3.48 6.16 -6.99
CA ILE A 64 -2.36 6.27 -6.05
C ILE A 64 -2.03 4.91 -5.43
N PHE A 65 -3.01 4.17 -4.90
CA PHE A 65 -2.74 2.85 -4.29
C PHE A 65 -2.27 1.80 -5.30
N HIS A 66 -2.70 1.92 -6.55
CA HIS A 66 -2.17 1.09 -7.63
C HIS A 66 -0.68 1.39 -7.88
N GLY A 67 -0.32 2.68 -7.98
CA GLY A 67 1.08 3.10 -8.10
C GLY A 67 1.93 2.65 -6.92
N ILE A 68 1.39 2.74 -5.69
CA ILE A 68 2.09 2.25 -4.49
C ILE A 68 2.35 0.74 -4.56
N SER A 69 1.37 -0.04 -5.03
CA SER A 69 1.54 -1.48 -5.23
C SER A 69 2.65 -1.80 -6.23
N GLU A 70 2.68 -1.10 -7.36
CA GLU A 70 3.68 -1.28 -8.41
C GLU A 70 5.08 -0.87 -7.93
N ASP A 71 5.20 0.32 -7.33
CA ASP A 71 6.48 0.85 -6.83
C ASP A 71 7.04 -0.01 -5.69
N ALA A 72 6.19 -0.59 -4.84
CA ALA A 72 6.62 -1.52 -3.80
C ALA A 72 7.31 -2.76 -4.38
N LEU A 73 6.78 -3.32 -5.48
CA LEU A 73 7.40 -4.45 -6.17
C LEU A 73 8.70 -4.06 -6.88
N VAL A 74 8.74 -2.87 -7.48
CA VAL A 74 9.96 -2.32 -8.09
C VAL A 74 11.07 -2.24 -7.04
N HIS A 75 10.80 -1.60 -5.90
CA HIS A 75 11.81 -1.46 -4.84
C HIS A 75 12.17 -2.79 -4.18
N MET A 76 11.23 -3.73 -4.06
CA MET A 76 11.53 -5.10 -3.62
C MET A 76 12.54 -5.78 -4.55
N HIS A 77 12.34 -5.66 -5.87
CA HIS A 77 13.26 -6.22 -6.85
C HIS A 77 14.63 -5.52 -6.82
N GLU A 78 14.67 -4.18 -6.71
CA GLU A 78 15.92 -3.43 -6.55
C GLU A 78 16.70 -3.87 -5.30
N LEU A 79 16.02 -4.16 -4.19
CA LEU A 79 16.64 -4.68 -2.98
C LEU A 79 17.20 -6.11 -3.16
N GLN A 80 16.54 -6.94 -3.98
CA GLN A 80 17.00 -8.29 -4.30
C GLN A 80 18.20 -8.30 -5.25
N GLU A 81 18.24 -7.36 -6.19
CA GLU A 81 19.28 -7.25 -7.22
C GLU A 81 20.48 -6.37 -6.79
N ALA A 82 20.38 -5.66 -5.66
CA ALA A 82 21.45 -4.80 -5.16
C ALA A 82 22.73 -5.58 -4.80
N ASP A 83 23.75 -5.45 -5.66
CA ASP A 83 25.06 -6.09 -5.52
C ASP A 83 26.01 -5.30 -4.59
N THR A 84 25.76 -3.99 -4.43
CA THR A 84 26.58 -3.09 -3.61
C THR A 84 25.82 -2.52 -2.42
N ALA A 85 26.58 -2.08 -1.40
CA ALA A 85 26.01 -1.40 -0.24
C ALA A 85 25.28 -0.09 -0.63
N THR A 86 25.81 0.64 -1.62
CA THR A 86 25.21 1.88 -2.12
C THR A 86 23.89 1.62 -2.83
N GLU A 87 23.81 0.61 -3.70
CA GLU A 87 22.54 0.25 -4.36
C GLU A 87 21.48 -0.15 -3.34
N ARG A 88 21.87 -0.94 -2.33
CA ARG A 88 20.97 -1.35 -1.26
C ARG A 88 20.46 -0.16 -0.45
N GLU A 89 21.33 0.79 -0.11
CA GLU A 89 20.94 2.00 0.62
C GLU A 89 19.98 2.87 -0.19
N MET A 90 20.21 3.03 -1.49
CA MET A 90 19.31 3.78 -2.38
C MET A 90 17.94 3.10 -2.49
N ALA A 91 17.90 1.79 -2.74
CA ALA A 91 16.65 1.03 -2.83
C ALA A 91 15.87 1.08 -1.50
N PHE A 92 16.57 0.98 -0.36
CA PHE A 92 15.96 1.10 0.96
C PHE A 92 15.40 2.51 1.20
N SER A 93 16.12 3.56 0.79
CA SER A 93 15.66 4.94 0.91
C SER A 93 14.43 5.22 0.04
N ALA A 94 14.40 4.68 -1.18
CA ALA A 94 13.26 4.84 -2.08
C ALA A 94 12.02 4.13 -1.51
N LEU A 95 12.18 2.89 -1.05
CA LEU A 95 11.12 2.16 -0.36
C LEU A 95 10.60 2.91 0.87
N ARG A 96 11.48 3.50 1.71
CA ARG A 96 11.02 4.30 2.86
C ARG A 96 10.18 5.50 2.46
N ALA A 97 10.56 6.23 1.42
CA ALA A 97 9.77 7.36 0.93
C ALA A 97 8.37 6.92 0.49
N LEU A 98 8.29 5.80 -0.25
CA LEU A 98 7.01 5.20 -0.65
C LEU A 98 6.14 4.82 0.56
N LEU A 99 6.73 4.17 1.58
CA LEU A 99 6.02 3.75 2.79
C LEU A 99 5.54 4.96 3.60
N ASP A 100 6.34 6.03 3.70
CA ASP A 100 5.95 7.27 4.37
C ASP A 100 4.75 7.93 3.67
N ASP A 101 4.71 7.93 2.33
CA ASP A 101 3.55 8.39 1.56
C ASP A 101 2.32 7.51 1.82
N ALA A 102 2.48 6.18 1.83
CA ALA A 102 1.39 5.26 2.13
C ALA A 102 0.81 5.48 3.53
N ILE A 103 1.65 5.74 4.54
CA ILE A 103 1.23 6.07 5.91
C ILE A 103 0.36 7.33 5.94
N LEU A 104 0.65 8.33 5.11
CA LEU A 104 -0.11 9.57 5.06
C LEU A 104 -1.43 9.43 4.29
N ILE A 105 -1.44 8.60 3.24
CA ILE A 105 -2.56 8.53 2.29
C ILE A 105 -3.60 7.46 2.70
N ALA A 106 -3.18 6.37 3.35
CA ALA A 106 -4.09 5.31 3.80
C ALA A 106 -5.28 5.81 4.66
N PRO A 107 -5.10 6.72 5.62
CA PRO A 107 -6.22 7.34 6.35
C PRO A 107 -7.19 8.13 5.45
N MET A 108 -6.70 8.70 4.35
CA MET A 108 -7.53 9.44 3.38
C MET A 108 -8.44 8.48 2.61
N ALA A 109 -7.98 7.26 2.30
CA ALA A 109 -8.81 6.21 1.71
C ALA A 109 -9.95 5.78 2.64
N ALA A 110 -9.66 5.55 3.92
CA ALA A 110 -10.69 5.22 4.90
C ALA A 110 -11.78 6.32 4.99
N SER A 111 -11.35 7.59 4.94
CA SER A 111 -12.27 8.74 4.94
C SER A 111 -13.12 8.79 3.67
N ALA A 112 -12.51 8.60 2.50
CA ALA A 112 -13.21 8.61 1.21
C ALA A 112 -14.23 7.46 1.09
N VAL A 113 -13.94 6.29 1.67
CA VAL A 113 -14.92 5.19 1.76
C VAL A 113 -16.12 5.59 2.60
N ALA A 114 -15.90 6.20 3.77
CA ALA A 114 -16.99 6.64 4.63
C ALA A 114 -17.87 7.69 3.91
N GLU A 115 -17.26 8.64 3.20
CA GLU A 115 -17.98 9.63 2.39
C GLU A 115 -18.81 8.98 1.27
N ALA A 116 -18.22 8.04 0.53
CA ALA A 116 -18.90 7.33 -0.56
C ALA A 116 -20.08 6.49 -0.06
N GLN A 117 -19.94 5.88 1.13
CA GLN A 117 -21.02 5.12 1.75
C GLN A 117 -22.18 6.02 2.18
N VAL A 118 -21.92 7.21 2.73
CA VAL A 118 -22.98 8.18 3.09
C VAL A 118 -23.73 8.64 1.85
N ALA A 119 -23.03 9.02 0.79
CA ALA A 119 -23.64 9.48 -0.47
C ALA A 119 -24.50 8.42 -1.16
N ALA A 120 -24.22 7.12 -0.95
CA ALA A 120 -25.01 6.03 -1.52
C ALA A 120 -26.35 5.77 -0.79
N HIS A 121 -26.57 6.38 0.38
CA HIS A 121 -27.79 6.25 1.18
C HIS A 121 -28.73 7.47 1.08
N GLU A 122 -28.37 8.47 0.29
CA GLU A 122 -29.21 9.64 -0.06
C GLU A 122 -29.93 9.43 -1.40
#